data_AF-A0A944ZBY6-F1
#
_entry.id   AF-A0A944ZBY6-F1
#
_cell.length_a   1.000
_cell.length_b   1.000
_cell.length_c   1.000
_cell.angle_alpha   90.00
_cell.angle_beta   90.00
_cell.angle_gamma   90.00
#
_symmetry.space_group_name_H-M   'P 1'
#
loop_
_entity.id
_entity.type
_entity.pdbx_description
1 polymer ?
#
loop_
_entity_poly.entity_id
_entity_poly.type
_entity_poly.pdbx_seq_one_letter_code
_entity_poly.pdbx_strand_id
1 'polypeptide(L)'
;LRNARTPMTKAKTLNMHVPSHAEFVLEGVVPPNVRRVEGPFGDHFGHYSEEAEFPIFQVKAITRRRNPIYPATVVGKPPQEDKFIGDATQEVLKPLSKLVHPELTDLWAYFEAGFHNLLVVSAETRYEREPLKTALGLLGTGQLALTKVIVLVDPDVNVRSFTRVVQAIRRNFDVQRDVQIIARAPVDTLDFTGGATTPTGGGKLIIDATGRGPSSDTAVPLPGDLSAIAPGVMRSRFIEQTLLVVQVENEPRRALEALVASPLLSRVKMIAVVSPDIDIDDDTSLLWGIFTRFDPAQDLIFTNAELRGPVPAYSGVMGIDASLKSSYPRPLEMDPDVIRKVDRRWGEYFS
;
A
#
# COMPACT_ATOMS: atom_id res chain seq x y z
N LEU A 1 11.18 -23.12 12.67
CA LEU A 1 9.74 -23.42 12.43
C LEU A 1 9.38 -24.89 12.64
N ARG A 2 9.97 -25.87 11.93
CA ARG A 2 9.58 -27.30 12.06
C ARG A 2 10.11 -28.07 13.29
N ASN A 3 10.87 -27.42 14.17
CA ASN A 3 11.60 -28.07 15.29
C ASN A 3 12.47 -29.29 14.89
N ALA A 4 12.86 -29.37 13.61
CA ALA A 4 13.72 -30.42 13.07
C ALA A 4 14.52 -29.86 11.89
N ARG A 5 15.66 -30.49 11.57
CA ARG A 5 16.47 -30.10 10.41
C ARG A 5 15.70 -30.40 9.12
N THR A 6 15.70 -29.44 8.20
CA THR A 6 15.16 -29.66 6.85
C THR A 6 16.02 -30.71 6.13
N PRO A 7 15.43 -31.83 5.65
CA PRO A 7 16.17 -32.81 4.87
C PRO A 7 16.64 -32.22 3.54
N MET A 8 17.94 -32.34 3.27
CA MET A 8 18.59 -31.80 2.08
C MET A 8 19.31 -32.92 1.31
N THR A 9 19.47 -32.75 0.00
CA THR A 9 20.24 -33.65 -0.87
C THR A 9 21.12 -32.85 -1.82
N LYS A 10 22.17 -33.47 -2.38
CA LYS A 10 23.03 -32.80 -3.37
C LYS A 10 22.29 -32.62 -4.69
N ALA A 11 22.42 -31.43 -5.27
CA ALA A 11 22.04 -31.17 -6.66
C ALA A 11 22.85 -32.05 -7.63
N LYS A 12 22.34 -32.26 -8.85
CA LYS A 12 22.92 -33.17 -9.85
C LYS A 12 24.09 -32.55 -10.62
N THR A 13 24.00 -31.27 -10.92
CA THR A 13 24.91 -30.53 -11.81
C THR A 13 25.67 -29.42 -11.10
N LEU A 14 25.25 -29.06 -9.88
CA LEU A 14 25.84 -27.98 -9.08
C LEU A 14 26.30 -28.50 -7.71
N ASN A 15 27.38 -27.91 -7.17
CA ASN A 15 27.87 -28.25 -5.84
C ASN A 15 27.08 -27.49 -4.75
N MET A 16 25.78 -27.77 -4.66
CA MET A 16 24.88 -27.19 -3.66
C MET A 16 23.89 -28.23 -3.15
N HIS A 17 23.29 -27.95 -1.99
CA HIS A 17 22.23 -28.78 -1.43
C HIS A 17 20.86 -28.15 -1.68
N VAL A 18 19.88 -28.98 -2.02
CA VAL A 18 18.49 -28.60 -2.27
C VAL A 18 17.56 -29.41 -1.35
N PRO A 19 16.35 -28.91 -1.02
CA PRO A 19 15.40 -29.66 -0.20
C PRO A 19 15.07 -31.02 -0.83
N SER A 20 15.28 -32.11 -0.11
CA SER A 20 15.14 -33.47 -0.66
C SER A 20 13.70 -33.86 -1.00
N HIS A 21 12.73 -33.10 -0.50
CA HIS A 21 11.29 -33.31 -0.70
C HIS A 21 10.68 -32.32 -1.70
N ALA A 22 11.48 -31.53 -2.41
CA ALA A 22 10.97 -30.62 -3.44
C ALA A 22 10.25 -31.39 -4.56
N GLU A 23 9.14 -30.86 -5.06
CA GLU A 23 8.41 -31.43 -6.20
C GLU A 23 9.22 -31.30 -7.50
N PHE A 24 9.85 -30.15 -7.68
CA PHE A 24 10.77 -29.83 -8.77
C PHE A 24 12.01 -29.11 -8.23
N VAL A 25 13.16 -29.34 -8.88
CA VAL A 25 14.39 -28.57 -8.70
C VAL A 25 14.90 -28.22 -10.09
N LEU A 26 15.03 -26.92 -10.36
CA LEU A 26 15.65 -26.41 -11.58
C LEU A 26 17.07 -25.98 -11.21
N GLU A 27 18.06 -26.62 -11.83
CA GLU A 27 19.47 -26.31 -11.65
C GLU A 27 19.98 -25.56 -12.87
N GLY A 28 20.75 -24.51 -12.66
CA GLY A 28 21.20 -23.66 -13.77
C GLY A 28 22.18 -22.59 -13.35
N VAL A 29 22.42 -21.64 -14.24
CA VAL A 29 23.29 -20.48 -14.00
C VAL A 29 22.61 -19.21 -14.47
N VAL A 30 22.89 -18.10 -13.79
CA VAL A 30 22.50 -16.76 -14.23
C VAL A 30 23.77 -16.08 -14.77
N PRO A 31 24.01 -16.11 -16.09
CA PRO A 31 25.20 -15.49 -16.66
C PRO A 31 25.20 -13.97 -16.44
N PRO A 32 26.35 -13.37 -16.05
CA PRO A 32 26.43 -11.92 -15.88
C PRO A 32 26.19 -11.22 -17.20
N ASN A 33 25.52 -10.06 -17.15
CA ASN A 33 25.27 -9.18 -18.29
C ASN A 33 24.43 -9.76 -19.44
N VAL A 34 23.86 -10.96 -19.30
CA VAL A 34 22.91 -11.50 -20.28
C VAL A 34 21.50 -11.28 -19.76
N ARG A 35 20.77 -10.44 -20.48
CA ARG A 35 19.40 -10.06 -20.14
C ARG A 35 18.45 -10.35 -21.30
N ARG A 36 17.17 -10.45 -20.98
CA ARG A 36 16.06 -10.52 -21.93
C ARG A 36 14.89 -9.71 -21.38
N VAL A 37 14.06 -9.22 -22.29
CA VAL A 37 12.77 -8.63 -21.96
C VAL A 37 11.91 -9.64 -21.21
N GLU A 38 11.44 -9.23 -20.03
CA GLU A 38 10.38 -9.86 -19.26
C GLU A 38 9.20 -8.88 -19.19
N GLY A 39 8.00 -9.43 -19.04
CA GLY A 39 6.75 -8.66 -19.04
C GLY A 39 6.14 -8.47 -20.43
N PRO A 40 5.05 -7.70 -20.51
CA PRO A 40 4.35 -7.10 -19.37
C PRO A 40 3.70 -8.19 -18.50
N PHE A 41 3.68 -7.96 -17.19
CA PHE A 41 3.14 -8.94 -16.23
C PHE A 41 2.32 -8.23 -15.16
N GLY A 42 1.29 -8.88 -14.64
CA GLY A 42 0.52 -8.32 -13.53
C GLY A 42 1.26 -8.46 -12.21
N ASP A 43 1.41 -7.37 -11.46
CA ASP A 43 2.08 -7.39 -10.17
C ASP A 43 1.13 -7.23 -8.98
N HIS A 44 1.74 -7.17 -7.79
CA HIS A 44 1.05 -7.06 -6.51
C HIS A 44 0.49 -5.65 -6.22
N PHE A 45 0.81 -4.63 -7.03
CA PHE A 45 0.09 -3.36 -7.03
C PHE A 45 -1.26 -3.49 -7.73
N GLY A 46 -1.58 -4.63 -8.36
CA GLY A 46 -2.84 -4.81 -9.07
C GLY A 46 -2.87 -4.11 -10.43
N HIS A 47 -1.70 -3.76 -10.98
CA HIS A 47 -1.52 -3.12 -12.30
C HIS A 47 -0.53 -3.95 -13.13
N TYR A 48 -0.51 -3.70 -14.44
CA TYR A 48 0.52 -4.31 -15.30
C TYR A 48 1.85 -3.59 -15.09
N SER A 49 2.92 -4.31 -14.78
CA SER A 49 4.28 -3.79 -14.88
C SER A 49 4.68 -3.68 -16.35
N GLU A 50 5.46 -2.64 -16.66
CA GLU A 50 6.05 -2.44 -17.98
C GLU A 50 7.16 -3.47 -18.28
N GLU A 51 7.47 -3.65 -19.57
CA GLU A 51 8.56 -4.51 -20.01
C GLU A 51 9.92 -3.98 -19.55
N ALA A 52 10.78 -4.87 -19.05
CA ALA A 52 12.16 -4.52 -18.69
C ALA A 52 13.16 -5.68 -18.91
N GLU A 53 14.45 -5.32 -18.99
CA GLU A 53 15.54 -6.28 -19.22
C GLU A 53 15.99 -6.95 -17.90
N PHE A 54 15.60 -8.21 -17.73
CA PHE A 54 15.97 -9.02 -16.56
C PHE A 54 17.03 -10.09 -16.88
N PRO A 55 17.83 -10.52 -15.88
CA PRO A 55 18.77 -11.62 -16.06
C PRO A 55 18.07 -12.91 -16.48
N ILE A 56 18.68 -13.67 -17.40
CA ILE A 56 18.15 -14.99 -17.77
C ILE A 56 18.63 -16.08 -16.82
N PHE A 57 17.77 -17.05 -16.53
CA PHE A 57 18.16 -18.28 -15.86
C PHE A 57 18.36 -19.41 -16.89
N GLN A 58 19.62 -19.81 -17.10
CA GLN A 58 19.96 -20.90 -18.02
C GLN A 58 19.90 -22.24 -17.30
N VAL A 59 18.79 -22.96 -17.48
CA VAL A 59 18.56 -24.28 -16.90
C VAL A 59 19.50 -25.32 -17.52
N LYS A 60 20.25 -26.01 -16.67
CA LYS A 60 21.14 -27.15 -17.00
C LYS A 60 20.48 -28.49 -16.75
N ALA A 61 19.67 -28.60 -15.70
CA ALA A 61 18.94 -29.81 -15.37
C ALA A 61 17.63 -29.48 -14.66
N ILE A 62 16.61 -30.32 -14.88
CA ILE A 62 15.37 -30.31 -14.12
C ILE A 62 15.25 -31.69 -13.46
N THR A 63 15.19 -31.73 -12.14
CA THR A 63 14.89 -32.95 -11.38
C THR A 63 13.54 -32.82 -10.70
N ARG A 64 12.85 -33.94 -10.49
CA ARG A 64 11.48 -33.96 -9.97
C ARG A 64 11.14 -35.28 -9.29
N ARG A 65 10.09 -35.28 -8.47
CA ARG A 65 9.49 -36.51 -7.94
C ARG A 65 8.79 -37.32 -9.04
N ARG A 66 8.49 -38.60 -8.75
CA ARG A 66 7.50 -39.35 -9.53
C ARG A 66 6.14 -38.72 -9.25
N ASN A 67 5.35 -38.44 -10.30
CA ASN A 67 4.05 -37.76 -10.24
C ASN A 67 4.10 -36.44 -9.45
N PRO A 68 4.87 -35.45 -9.92
CA PRO A 68 5.08 -34.21 -9.18
C PRO A 68 3.83 -33.33 -9.20
N ILE A 69 3.70 -32.51 -8.18
CA ILE A 69 2.70 -31.43 -8.13
C ILE A 69 3.41 -30.13 -8.50
N TYR A 70 2.85 -29.35 -9.42
CA TYR A 70 3.38 -28.03 -9.79
C TYR A 70 2.65 -26.96 -8.96
N PRO A 71 3.25 -26.45 -7.87
CA PRO A 71 2.67 -25.32 -7.16
C PRO A 71 2.78 -24.09 -8.05
N ALA A 72 1.67 -23.40 -8.26
CA ALA A 72 1.61 -22.13 -8.94
C ALA A 72 0.81 -21.16 -8.08
N THR A 73 1.22 -19.90 -8.10
CA THR A 73 0.48 -18.80 -7.48
C THR A 73 0.16 -17.78 -8.55
N VAL A 74 -0.88 -16.99 -8.31
CA VAL A 74 -1.27 -15.86 -9.14
C VAL A 74 -1.17 -14.62 -8.28
N VAL A 75 -0.64 -13.56 -8.84
CA VAL A 75 -0.55 -12.25 -8.22
C VAL A 75 -1.42 -11.28 -9.00
N GLY A 76 -1.93 -10.25 -8.34
CA GLY A 76 -2.77 -9.25 -8.96
C GLY A 76 -3.44 -8.35 -7.92
N LYS A 77 -4.64 -7.86 -8.23
CA LYS A 77 -5.43 -7.07 -7.29
C LYS A 77 -5.69 -7.88 -6.01
N PRO A 78 -5.45 -7.33 -4.81
CA PRO A 78 -5.67 -8.05 -3.56
C PRO A 78 -7.15 -8.42 -3.37
N PRO A 79 -7.44 -9.51 -2.63
CA PRO A 79 -6.48 -10.42 -2.01
C PRO A 79 -5.98 -11.52 -2.96
N GLN A 80 -4.71 -11.90 -2.85
CA GLN A 80 -4.16 -13.13 -3.46
C GLN A 80 -3.50 -14.00 -2.37
N GLU A 81 -2.85 -15.10 -2.75
CA GLU A 81 -2.20 -16.01 -1.79
C GLU A 81 -1.15 -15.31 -0.91
N ASP A 82 -0.49 -14.30 -1.46
CA ASP A 82 0.46 -13.42 -0.78
C ASP A 82 -0.11 -12.75 0.47
N LYS A 83 -1.43 -12.50 0.53
CA LYS A 83 -2.12 -12.04 1.74
C LYS A 83 -1.79 -12.93 2.93
N PHE A 84 -2.06 -14.24 2.81
CA PHE A 84 -1.95 -15.17 3.94
C PHE A 84 -0.50 -15.37 4.36
N ILE A 85 0.41 -15.37 3.40
CA ILE A 85 1.85 -15.47 3.64
C ILE A 85 2.35 -14.20 4.34
N GLY A 86 1.93 -13.02 3.87
CA GLY A 86 2.27 -11.73 4.45
C GLY A 86 1.75 -11.57 5.87
N ASP A 87 0.46 -11.84 6.13
CA ASP A 87 -0.12 -11.79 7.47
C ASP A 87 0.64 -12.69 8.46
N ALA A 88 0.92 -13.93 8.07
CA ALA A 88 1.72 -14.84 8.89
C ALA A 88 3.15 -14.33 9.13
N THR A 89 3.77 -13.73 8.12
CA THR A 89 5.12 -13.16 8.20
C THR A 89 5.17 -11.99 9.17
N GLN A 90 4.17 -11.10 9.13
CA GLN A 90 4.06 -9.96 10.03
C GLN A 90 3.97 -10.41 11.49
N GLU A 91 3.13 -11.42 11.79
CA GLU A 91 3.00 -11.96 13.15
C GLU A 91 4.31 -12.54 13.69
N VAL A 92 5.05 -13.25 12.83
CA VAL A 92 6.33 -13.87 13.19
C VAL A 92 7.41 -12.81 13.40
N LEU A 93 7.42 -11.73 12.60
CA LEU A 93 8.48 -10.71 12.64
C LEU A 93 8.19 -9.57 13.63
N LYS A 94 6.93 -9.33 14.00
CA LYS A 94 6.51 -8.27 14.93
C LYS A 94 7.33 -8.21 16.22
N PRO A 95 7.66 -9.33 16.92
CA PRO A 95 8.51 -9.28 18.10
C PRO A 95 9.92 -8.73 17.85
N LEU A 96 10.47 -8.93 16.65
CA LEU A 96 11.80 -8.44 16.29
C LEU A 96 11.80 -6.91 16.14
N SER A 97 10.73 -6.33 15.59
CA SER A 97 10.60 -4.87 15.50
C SER A 97 10.64 -4.20 16.87
N LYS A 98 10.09 -4.83 17.90
CA LYS A 98 10.12 -4.33 19.28
C LYS A 98 11.52 -4.37 19.93
N LEU A 99 12.41 -5.23 19.45
CA LEU A 99 13.80 -5.26 19.93
C LEU A 99 14.57 -4.01 19.46
N VAL A 100 14.25 -3.51 18.27
CA VAL A 100 14.88 -2.33 17.67
C VAL A 100 14.18 -1.04 18.12
N HIS A 101 12.85 -1.08 18.22
CA HIS A 101 12.00 0.05 18.61
C HIS A 101 11.13 -0.35 19.82
N PRO A 102 11.64 -0.21 21.05
CA PRO A 102 10.95 -0.67 22.26
C PRO A 102 9.62 0.03 22.55
N GLU A 103 9.42 1.23 22.00
CA GLU A 103 8.15 1.96 22.08
C GLU A 103 7.01 1.33 21.26
N LEU A 104 7.30 0.38 20.36
CA LEU A 104 6.27 -0.23 19.54
C LEU A 104 5.38 -1.19 20.33
N THR A 105 4.08 -0.91 20.32
CA THR A 105 3.05 -1.79 20.90
C THR A 105 2.51 -2.74 19.83
N ASP A 106 2.23 -2.24 18.63
CA ASP A 106 1.76 -3.05 17.50
C ASP A 106 2.13 -2.43 16.14
N LEU A 107 2.08 -3.21 15.07
CA LEU A 107 2.19 -2.75 13.69
C LEU A 107 1.38 -3.67 12.76
N TRP A 108 0.81 -3.10 11.70
CA TRP A 108 0.07 -3.82 10.69
C TRP A 108 0.20 -3.15 9.33
N ALA A 109 0.78 -3.87 8.38
CA ALA A 109 0.81 -3.55 6.96
C ALA A 109 -0.45 -4.13 6.29
N TYR A 110 -1.18 -3.28 5.59
CA TYR A 110 -2.49 -3.63 5.02
C TYR A 110 -2.32 -4.35 3.68
N PHE A 111 -2.77 -5.60 3.59
CA PHE A 111 -2.68 -6.38 2.34
C PHE A 111 -3.52 -5.75 1.23
N GLU A 112 -4.61 -5.06 1.58
CA GLU A 112 -5.47 -4.32 0.66
C GLU A 112 -4.68 -3.24 -0.09
N ALA A 113 -3.62 -2.72 0.52
CA ALA A 113 -2.70 -1.75 -0.05
C ALA A 113 -1.41 -2.39 -0.60
N GLY A 114 -1.35 -3.71 -0.80
CA GLY A 114 -0.13 -4.40 -1.22
C GLY A 114 0.96 -4.44 -0.13
N PHE A 115 0.53 -4.42 1.14
CA PHE A 115 1.36 -4.34 2.35
C PHE A 115 2.14 -3.03 2.51
N HIS A 116 3.20 -2.84 1.72
CA HIS A 116 4.14 -1.75 1.97
C HIS A 116 3.59 -0.38 1.57
N ASN A 117 2.45 -0.24 0.89
CA ASN A 117 1.91 1.11 0.66
C ASN A 117 1.24 1.73 1.90
N LEU A 118 0.75 0.92 2.85
CA LEU A 118 0.13 1.40 4.07
C LEU A 118 0.55 0.56 5.28
N LEU A 119 1.28 1.19 6.19
CA LEU A 119 1.65 0.65 7.49
C LEU A 119 0.98 1.46 8.60
N VAL A 120 0.25 0.80 9.49
CA VAL A 120 -0.23 1.41 10.74
C VAL A 120 0.62 0.92 11.88
N VAL A 121 1.09 1.85 12.71
CA VAL A 121 2.00 1.59 13.81
C VAL A 121 1.40 2.14 15.10
N SER A 122 1.23 1.28 16.09
CA SER A 122 0.82 1.67 17.43
C SER A 122 2.06 1.77 18.31
N ALA A 123 2.28 2.94 18.92
CA ALA A 123 3.47 3.23 19.70
C ALA A 123 3.18 4.04 20.96
N GLU A 124 3.95 3.77 22.01
CA GLU A 124 3.98 4.58 23.22
C GLU A 124 4.60 5.95 22.92
N THR A 125 3.93 7.01 23.37
CA THR A 125 4.42 8.39 23.21
C THR A 125 4.89 8.93 24.54
N ARG A 126 6.21 8.90 24.78
CA ARG A 126 6.85 9.39 26.02
C ARG A 126 7.20 10.88 25.96
N TYR A 127 7.40 11.40 24.75
CA TYR A 127 7.66 12.82 24.48
C TYR A 127 7.12 13.21 23.09
N GLU A 128 6.87 14.50 22.88
CA GLU A 128 6.11 15.04 21.73
C GLU A 128 6.58 14.54 20.35
N ARG A 129 7.90 14.40 20.14
CA ARG A 129 8.49 14.02 18.84
C ARG A 129 8.92 12.56 18.76
N GLU A 130 8.51 11.74 19.71
CA GLU A 130 8.78 10.31 19.69
C GLU A 130 8.16 9.58 18.49
N PRO A 131 6.87 9.78 18.15
CA PRO A 131 6.22 9.03 17.08
C PRO A 131 6.91 9.27 15.73
N LEU A 132 7.28 10.53 15.45
CA LEU A 132 8.06 10.88 14.26
C LEU A 132 9.44 10.20 14.22
N LYS A 133 10.17 10.14 15.35
CA LYS A 133 11.44 9.40 15.46
C LYS A 133 11.22 7.92 15.13
N THR A 134 10.16 7.31 15.67
CA THR A 134 9.82 5.91 15.43
C THR A 134 9.51 5.66 13.95
N ALA A 135 8.68 6.50 13.32
CA ALA A 135 8.38 6.40 11.89
C ALA A 135 9.65 6.49 11.03
N LEU A 136 10.51 7.49 11.27
CA LEU A 136 11.77 7.63 10.51
C LEU A 136 12.70 6.43 10.69
N GLY A 137 12.77 5.85 11.90
CA GLY A 137 13.54 4.64 12.16
C GLY A 137 13.02 3.42 11.37
N LEU A 138 11.70 3.23 11.33
CA LEU A 138 11.07 2.17 10.54
C LEU A 138 11.27 2.37 9.04
N LEU A 139 11.13 3.60 8.55
CA LEU A 139 11.39 3.96 7.16
C LEU A 139 12.88 3.83 6.76
N GLY A 140 13.78 3.68 7.74
CA GLY A 140 15.21 3.38 7.50
C GLY A 140 15.57 1.89 7.57
N THR A 141 14.62 1.00 7.85
CA THR A 141 14.93 -0.39 8.26
C THR A 141 14.36 -1.44 7.33
N GLY A 142 15.24 -2.23 6.70
CA GLY A 142 14.88 -3.46 5.98
C GLY A 142 13.75 -3.28 4.97
N GLN A 143 12.77 -4.19 4.99
CA GLN A 143 11.59 -4.13 4.11
C GLN A 143 10.63 -2.98 4.46
N LEU A 144 10.65 -2.48 5.70
CA LEU A 144 9.80 -1.36 6.11
C LEU A 144 10.23 -0.04 5.47
N ALA A 145 11.47 0.04 4.95
CA ALA A 145 11.94 1.18 4.19
C ALA A 145 11.12 1.44 2.91
N LEU A 146 10.47 0.42 2.36
CA LEU A 146 9.57 0.56 1.21
C LEU A 146 8.22 1.18 1.59
N THR A 147 7.92 1.36 2.88
CA THR A 147 6.64 1.88 3.34
C THR A 147 6.32 3.25 2.72
N LYS A 148 5.20 3.38 1.99
CA LYS A 148 4.78 4.65 1.37
C LYS A 148 4.06 5.55 2.36
N VAL A 149 3.03 5.02 3.01
CA VAL A 149 2.25 5.73 4.03
C VAL A 149 2.40 5.03 5.36
N ILE A 150 2.78 5.79 6.39
CA ILE A 150 2.79 5.33 7.77
C ILE A 150 1.84 6.16 8.62
N VAL A 151 0.94 5.49 9.34
CA VAL A 151 0.02 6.13 10.29
C VAL A 151 0.40 5.68 11.70
N LEU A 152 0.76 6.64 12.56
CA LEU A 152 1.10 6.41 13.96
C LEU A 152 -0.17 6.59 14.81
N VAL A 153 -0.45 5.66 15.72
CA VAL A 153 -1.63 5.69 16.59
C VAL A 153 -1.26 5.32 18.02
N ASP A 154 -2.12 5.68 18.97
CA ASP A 154 -1.92 5.36 20.39
C ASP A 154 -1.96 3.82 20.67
N PRO A 155 -1.39 3.35 21.80
CA PRO A 155 -1.35 1.94 22.21
C PRO A 155 -2.71 1.23 22.29
N ASP A 156 -3.80 1.96 22.50
CA ASP A 156 -5.16 1.44 22.65
C ASP A 156 -5.90 1.26 21.30
N VAL A 157 -5.32 1.74 20.21
CA VAL A 157 -5.90 1.64 18.87
C VAL A 157 -5.54 0.30 18.22
N ASN A 158 -6.56 -0.48 17.84
CA ASN A 158 -6.36 -1.69 17.06
C ASN A 158 -5.87 -1.35 15.64
N VAL A 159 -4.59 -1.56 15.38
CA VAL A 159 -3.91 -1.28 14.10
C VAL A 159 -4.48 -2.04 12.90
N ARG A 160 -5.21 -3.15 13.12
CA ARG A 160 -5.84 -3.95 12.05
C ARG A 160 -7.23 -3.48 11.66
N SER A 161 -7.81 -2.57 12.43
CA SER A 161 -9.15 -2.03 12.16
C SER A 161 -8.99 -0.65 11.54
N PHE A 162 -9.15 -0.57 10.21
CA PHE A 162 -9.08 0.71 9.51
C PHE A 162 -10.07 1.74 10.11
N THR A 163 -11.27 1.29 10.47
CA THR A 163 -12.25 2.08 11.25
C THR A 163 -11.63 2.73 12.50
N ARG A 164 -10.94 1.95 13.35
CA ARG A 164 -10.32 2.48 14.59
C ARG A 164 -9.18 3.45 14.28
N VAL A 165 -8.42 3.18 13.22
CA VAL A 165 -7.34 4.06 12.75
C VAL A 165 -7.89 5.40 12.27
N VAL A 166 -8.93 5.40 11.43
CA VAL A 166 -9.58 6.63 10.96
C VAL A 166 -10.20 7.40 12.14
N GLN A 167 -10.79 6.71 13.12
CA GLN A 167 -11.26 7.35 14.36
C GLN A 167 -10.12 7.96 15.19
N ALA A 168 -8.92 7.40 15.17
CA ALA A 168 -7.75 7.99 15.83
C ALA A 168 -7.29 9.25 15.10
N ILE A 169 -7.22 9.22 13.76
CA ILE A 169 -6.97 10.40 12.92
C ILE A 169 -7.99 11.50 13.23
N ARG A 170 -9.28 11.17 13.34
CA ARG A 170 -10.33 12.13 13.72
C ARG A 170 -10.02 12.87 15.03
N ARG A 171 -9.56 12.15 16.03
CA ARG A 171 -9.37 12.67 17.39
C ARG A 171 -8.09 13.48 17.50
N ASN A 172 -7.02 13.01 16.86
CA ASN A 172 -5.67 13.42 17.19
C ASN A 172 -4.93 14.16 16.08
N PHE A 173 -5.30 14.00 14.81
CA PHE A 173 -4.52 14.52 13.68
C PHE A 173 -4.89 15.97 13.34
N ASP A 174 -3.90 16.85 13.32
CA ASP A 174 -3.94 18.19 12.76
C ASP A 174 -2.89 18.34 11.65
N VAL A 175 -3.34 18.72 10.44
CA VAL A 175 -2.48 18.85 9.25
C VAL A 175 -1.29 19.77 9.49
N GLN A 176 -1.41 20.82 10.30
CA GLN A 176 -0.34 21.78 10.51
C GLN A 176 0.81 21.21 11.34
N ARG A 177 0.54 20.22 12.18
CA ARG A 177 1.50 19.69 13.15
C ARG A 177 1.94 18.28 12.86
N ASP A 178 1.03 17.48 12.33
CA ASP A 178 1.06 16.04 12.46
C ASP A 178 1.21 15.33 11.09
N VAL A 179 1.42 16.10 10.01
CA VAL A 179 1.76 15.57 8.68
C VAL A 179 3.24 15.79 8.38
N GLN A 180 3.91 14.76 7.86
CA GLN A 180 5.25 14.89 7.30
C GLN A 180 5.31 14.20 5.95
N ILE A 181 5.72 14.97 4.93
CA ILE A 181 5.99 14.46 3.59
C ILE A 181 7.49 14.35 3.40
N ILE A 182 7.97 13.21 2.92
CA ILE A 182 9.36 13.00 2.53
C ILE A 182 9.38 12.84 1.01
N ALA A 183 9.84 13.86 0.29
CA ALA A 183 9.99 13.80 -1.15
C ALA A 183 11.28 13.07 -1.54
N ARG A 184 11.30 12.45 -2.73
CA ARG A 184 12.49 11.78 -3.32
C ARG A 184 13.05 10.67 -2.41
N ALA A 185 12.17 9.98 -1.72
CA ALA A 185 12.50 8.85 -0.88
C ALA A 185 12.61 7.56 -1.71
N PRO A 186 13.35 6.54 -1.23
CA PRO A 186 13.31 5.23 -1.85
C PRO A 186 11.91 4.61 -1.73
N VAL A 187 11.40 4.07 -2.83
CA VAL A 187 10.11 3.36 -2.90
C VAL A 187 10.32 2.04 -3.63
N ASP A 188 9.27 1.21 -3.71
CA ASP A 188 9.32 -0.01 -4.52
C ASP A 188 9.65 0.35 -5.97
N THR A 189 10.49 -0.46 -6.60
CA THR A 189 10.82 -0.33 -8.02
C THR A 189 9.62 -0.45 -8.96
N LEU A 190 8.55 -1.11 -8.49
CA LEU A 190 7.28 -1.28 -9.22
C LEU A 190 6.29 -0.13 -8.94
N ASP A 191 6.61 0.79 -8.03
CA ASP A 191 5.76 1.94 -7.74
C ASP A 191 5.75 2.93 -8.91
N PHE A 192 4.72 2.83 -9.74
CA PHE A 192 4.50 3.68 -10.92
C PHE A 192 3.94 5.06 -10.59
N THR A 193 3.67 5.37 -9.31
CA THR A 193 3.07 6.66 -8.91
C THR A 193 4.07 7.81 -8.94
N GLY A 194 5.37 7.50 -8.91
CA GLY A 194 6.45 8.44 -9.10
C GLY A 194 6.35 9.17 -10.45
N GLY A 195 6.72 10.45 -10.47
CA GLY A 195 6.48 11.32 -11.62
C GLY A 195 7.58 12.37 -11.80
N ALA A 196 7.26 13.49 -12.45
CA ALA A 196 8.25 14.50 -12.83
C ALA A 196 9.02 15.11 -11.63
N THR A 197 8.41 15.12 -10.44
CA THR A 197 9.04 15.68 -9.23
C THR A 197 9.87 14.64 -8.44
N THR A 198 9.69 13.36 -8.74
CA THR A 198 10.34 12.19 -8.10
C THR A 198 10.93 11.18 -9.12
N PRO A 199 11.71 11.60 -10.14
CA PRO A 199 12.15 10.72 -11.24
C PRO A 199 13.09 9.57 -10.82
N THR A 200 13.61 9.57 -9.59
CA THR A 200 14.49 8.52 -9.06
C THR A 200 13.99 7.98 -7.71
N GLY A 201 12.69 8.05 -7.43
CA GLY A 201 12.09 7.59 -6.18
C GLY A 201 10.60 7.93 -6.09
N GLY A 202 10.10 8.19 -4.89
CA GLY A 202 8.71 8.61 -4.67
C GLY A 202 8.54 9.43 -3.39
N GLY A 203 7.34 9.91 -3.15
CA GLY A 203 6.96 10.52 -1.88
C GLY A 203 6.65 9.47 -0.80
N LYS A 204 6.92 9.81 0.46
CA LYS A 204 6.38 9.10 1.63
C LYS A 204 5.56 10.05 2.48
N LEU A 205 4.53 9.51 3.12
CA LEU A 205 3.63 10.23 4.00
C LEU A 205 3.69 9.63 5.41
N ILE A 206 3.92 10.49 6.40
CA ILE A 206 3.76 10.16 7.81
C ILE A 206 2.56 10.95 8.33
N ILE A 207 1.60 10.24 8.91
CA ILE A 207 0.46 10.81 9.63
C ILE A 207 0.63 10.45 11.10
N ASP A 208 0.83 11.45 11.95
CA ASP A 208 0.86 11.28 13.39
C ASP A 208 -0.56 11.45 13.96
N ALA A 209 -1.21 10.34 14.29
CA ALA A 209 -2.51 10.32 14.95
C ALA A 209 -2.39 9.83 16.40
N THR A 210 -1.22 9.97 17.02
CA THR A 210 -1.04 9.81 18.47
C THR A 210 -1.49 11.08 19.19
N GLY A 211 -2.01 10.98 20.41
CA GLY A 211 -2.54 12.18 21.06
C GLY A 211 -2.77 12.13 22.56
N ARG A 212 -2.47 13.27 23.19
CA ARG A 212 -2.95 13.68 24.54
C ARG A 212 -3.54 15.11 24.54
N GLY A 213 -3.91 15.64 23.37
CA GLY A 213 -4.45 17.00 23.17
C GLY A 213 -5.99 17.03 23.06
N PRO A 214 -6.63 18.22 23.16
CA PRO A 214 -8.09 18.31 23.08
C PRO A 214 -8.60 17.77 21.74
N SER A 215 -9.50 16.79 21.82
CA SER A 215 -10.21 16.20 20.68
C SER A 215 -10.80 17.31 19.82
N SER A 216 -10.39 17.42 18.56
CA SER A 216 -11.16 18.20 17.59
C SER A 216 -12.35 17.33 17.18
N ASP A 217 -13.49 17.48 17.84
CA ASP A 217 -14.72 16.85 17.36
C ASP A 217 -15.17 17.56 16.07
N THR A 218 -14.68 17.05 14.94
CA THR A 218 -15.03 17.53 13.61
C THR A 218 -16.14 16.67 13.00
N ALA A 219 -17.15 16.30 13.78
CA ALA A 219 -18.37 15.74 13.21
C ALA A 219 -19.06 16.82 12.38
N VAL A 220 -19.24 16.58 11.08
CA VAL A 220 -19.85 17.54 10.15
C VAL A 220 -20.94 16.84 9.35
N PRO A 221 -22.16 17.42 9.27
CA PRO A 221 -23.12 17.01 8.26
C PRO A 221 -22.57 17.37 6.88
N LEU A 222 -22.36 16.37 6.03
CA LEU A 222 -21.98 16.63 4.65
C LEU A 222 -23.15 17.28 3.90
N PRO A 223 -22.85 18.11 2.88
CA PRO A 223 -23.86 18.53 1.92
C PRO A 223 -24.55 17.30 1.30
N GLY A 224 -25.87 17.36 1.13
CA GLY A 224 -26.63 16.26 0.53
C GLY A 224 -26.28 15.98 -0.94
N ASP A 225 -25.69 16.96 -1.63
CA ASP A 225 -25.23 16.85 -3.01
C ASP A 225 -23.84 17.50 -3.17
N LEU A 226 -22.82 16.66 -3.35
CA LEU A 226 -21.45 17.11 -3.59
C LEU A 226 -21.21 17.56 -5.03
N SER A 227 -22.09 17.20 -5.98
CA SER A 227 -21.96 17.58 -7.38
C SER A 227 -22.08 19.09 -7.60
N ALA A 228 -22.77 19.78 -6.68
CA ALA A 228 -22.84 21.24 -6.64
C ALA A 228 -21.50 21.91 -6.31
N ILE A 229 -20.58 21.22 -5.62
CA ILE A 229 -19.23 21.71 -5.32
C ILE A 229 -18.27 21.31 -6.44
N ALA A 230 -18.34 20.04 -6.85
CA ALA A 230 -17.48 19.47 -7.86
C ALA A 230 -18.33 18.76 -8.93
N PRO A 231 -18.52 19.34 -10.11
CA PRO A 231 -19.16 18.64 -11.23
C PRO A 231 -18.43 17.34 -11.54
N GLY A 232 -19.17 16.27 -11.85
CA GLY A 232 -18.60 14.95 -12.17
C GLY A 232 -18.45 14.00 -10.97
N VAL A 233 -18.87 14.41 -9.77
CA VAL A 233 -19.03 13.49 -8.64
C VAL A 233 -20.12 12.47 -8.96
N MET A 234 -19.75 11.19 -8.89
CA MET A 234 -20.68 10.09 -9.12
C MET A 234 -21.29 9.60 -7.80
N ARG A 235 -20.41 9.32 -6.84
CA ARG A 235 -20.74 8.71 -5.54
C ARG A 235 -19.75 9.17 -4.49
N SER A 236 -20.13 9.06 -3.23
CA SER A 236 -19.22 9.36 -2.12
C SER A 236 -19.51 8.49 -0.90
N ARG A 237 -18.47 8.21 -0.13
CA ARG A 237 -18.56 7.51 1.16
C ARG A 237 -17.81 8.32 2.21
N PHE A 238 -18.43 8.54 3.37
CA PHE A 238 -17.79 9.25 4.48
C PHE A 238 -17.44 8.29 5.60
N ILE A 239 -16.14 8.01 5.74
CA ILE A 239 -15.65 7.01 6.67
C ILE A 239 -15.35 7.68 8.00
N GLU A 240 -16.05 7.21 9.03
CA GLU A 240 -15.88 7.64 10.43
C GLU A 240 -15.89 9.15 10.61
N GLN A 241 -16.68 9.86 9.78
CA GLN A 241 -16.78 11.31 9.76
C GLN A 241 -15.43 12.03 9.63
N THR A 242 -14.47 11.43 8.92
CA THR A 242 -13.07 11.88 8.88
C THR A 242 -12.49 11.87 7.48
N LEU A 243 -12.64 10.76 6.76
CA LEU A 243 -12.16 10.57 5.39
C LEU A 243 -13.36 10.55 4.45
N LEU A 244 -13.53 11.61 3.67
CA LEU A 244 -14.52 11.65 2.60
C LEU A 244 -13.90 11.10 1.32
N VAL A 245 -14.38 9.97 0.85
CA VAL A 245 -13.99 9.40 -0.45
C VAL A 245 -15.02 9.78 -1.49
N VAL A 246 -14.55 10.27 -2.64
CA VAL A 246 -15.40 10.76 -3.73
C VAL A 246 -14.98 10.11 -5.04
N GLN A 247 -15.92 9.41 -5.68
CA GLN A 247 -15.71 8.89 -7.04
C GLN A 247 -15.97 9.99 -8.05
N VAL A 248 -14.98 10.24 -8.92
CA VAL A 248 -15.05 11.27 -9.96
C VAL A 248 -14.62 10.66 -11.28
N GLU A 249 -15.43 10.86 -12.32
CA GLU A 249 -15.13 10.36 -13.67
C GLU A 249 -14.20 11.31 -14.44
N ASN A 250 -14.51 12.61 -14.42
CA ASN A 250 -13.86 13.61 -15.26
C ASN A 250 -13.19 14.68 -14.40
N GLU A 251 -11.98 15.10 -14.80
CA GLU A 251 -11.18 16.12 -14.11
C GLU A 251 -11.01 15.89 -12.58
N PRO A 252 -10.61 14.67 -12.13
CA PRO A 252 -10.57 14.32 -10.70
C PRO A 252 -9.74 15.30 -9.86
N ARG A 253 -8.61 15.78 -10.40
CA ARG A 253 -7.78 16.79 -9.73
C ARG A 253 -8.51 18.10 -9.45
N ARG A 254 -9.25 18.60 -10.45
CA ARG A 254 -10.03 19.84 -10.33
C ARG A 254 -11.19 19.68 -9.35
N ALA A 255 -11.84 18.51 -9.36
CA ALA A 255 -12.86 18.17 -8.39
C ALA A 255 -12.29 18.14 -6.96
N LEU A 256 -11.12 17.53 -6.76
CA LEU A 256 -10.43 17.52 -5.46
C LEU A 256 -10.11 18.93 -4.97
N GLU A 257 -9.56 19.79 -5.85
CA GLU A 257 -9.27 21.20 -5.54
C GLU A 257 -10.53 21.96 -5.10
N ALA A 258 -11.65 21.79 -5.81
CA ALA A 258 -12.91 22.41 -5.46
C ALA A 258 -13.46 21.92 -4.11
N LEU A 259 -13.36 20.62 -3.83
CA LEU A 259 -13.80 20.02 -2.57
C LEU A 259 -12.95 20.50 -1.38
N VAL A 260 -11.62 20.52 -1.53
CA VAL A 260 -10.67 20.96 -0.49
C VAL A 260 -10.78 22.45 -0.19
N ALA A 261 -11.12 23.27 -1.20
CA ALA A 261 -11.34 24.70 -1.03
C ALA A 261 -12.74 25.06 -0.48
N SER A 262 -13.69 24.10 -0.46
CA SER A 262 -15.07 24.37 -0.11
C SER A 262 -15.24 24.70 1.39
N PRO A 263 -15.83 25.86 1.74
CA PRO A 263 -16.14 26.18 3.14
C PRO A 263 -17.06 25.15 3.80
N LEU A 264 -17.92 24.49 3.02
CA LEU A 264 -18.84 23.45 3.50
C LEU A 264 -18.10 22.19 3.97
N LEU A 265 -16.88 21.96 3.47
CA LEU A 265 -16.04 20.81 3.79
C LEU A 265 -14.83 21.17 4.65
N SER A 266 -14.70 22.44 5.08
CA SER A 266 -13.57 22.96 5.86
C SER A 266 -13.27 22.22 7.18
N ARG A 267 -14.23 21.43 7.67
CA ARG A 267 -14.11 20.62 8.88
C ARG A 267 -13.89 19.12 8.59
N VAL A 268 -13.94 18.68 7.33
CA VAL A 268 -13.49 17.34 6.96
C VAL A 268 -11.97 17.30 7.08
N LYS A 269 -11.39 16.25 7.69
CA LYS A 269 -9.93 16.18 7.83
C LYS A 269 -9.25 15.80 6.52
N MET A 270 -9.80 14.81 5.83
CA MET A 270 -9.20 14.25 4.64
C MET A 270 -10.24 14.00 3.56
N ILE A 271 -9.90 14.31 2.32
CA ILE A 271 -10.71 14.00 1.13
C ILE A 271 -9.84 13.19 0.19
N ALA A 272 -10.32 12.02 -0.25
CA ALA A 272 -9.68 11.25 -1.30
C ALA A 272 -10.58 11.19 -2.53
N VAL A 273 -10.04 11.55 -3.69
CA VAL A 273 -10.71 11.34 -4.97
C VAL A 273 -10.19 10.06 -5.60
N VAL A 274 -11.10 9.19 -6.02
CA VAL A 274 -10.81 7.90 -6.67
C VAL A 274 -11.54 7.79 -8.00
N SER A 275 -11.06 6.90 -8.86
CA SER A 275 -11.65 6.64 -10.18
C SER A 275 -12.93 5.80 -10.12
N PRO A 276 -13.74 5.78 -11.19
CA PRO A 276 -15.01 5.04 -11.23
C PRO A 276 -14.88 3.52 -11.07
N ASP A 277 -13.70 2.96 -11.33
CA ASP A 277 -13.42 1.53 -11.20
C ASP A 277 -13.24 1.05 -9.75
N ILE A 278 -13.17 1.97 -8.79
CA ILE A 278 -13.05 1.66 -7.36
C ILE A 278 -14.42 1.45 -6.75
N ASP A 279 -14.71 0.28 -6.19
CA ASP A 279 -15.92 0.11 -5.40
C ASP A 279 -15.72 0.74 -4.02
N ILE A 280 -16.33 1.91 -3.81
CA ILE A 280 -16.17 2.64 -2.55
C ILE A 280 -16.85 1.97 -1.36
N ASP A 281 -17.76 1.01 -1.56
CA ASP A 281 -18.42 0.28 -0.47
C ASP A 281 -17.66 -0.99 -0.05
N ASP A 282 -16.70 -1.44 -0.86
CA ASP A 282 -15.80 -2.55 -0.52
C ASP A 282 -14.46 -2.02 0.02
N ASP A 283 -14.15 -2.34 1.27
CA ASP A 283 -12.96 -1.81 1.93
C ASP A 283 -11.65 -2.27 1.24
N THR A 284 -11.64 -3.44 0.58
CA THR A 284 -10.46 -3.92 -0.15
C THR A 284 -10.22 -3.09 -1.42
N SER A 285 -11.25 -2.92 -2.26
CA SER A 285 -11.21 -2.08 -3.45
C SER A 285 -10.86 -0.63 -3.11
N LEU A 286 -11.47 -0.10 -2.05
CA LEU A 286 -11.24 1.25 -1.57
C LEU A 286 -9.78 1.49 -1.15
N LEU A 287 -9.25 0.65 -0.26
CA LEU A 287 -7.87 0.80 0.23
C LEU A 287 -6.86 0.57 -0.88
N TRP A 288 -7.10 -0.41 -1.75
CA TRP A 288 -6.29 -0.62 -2.95
C TRP A 288 -6.27 0.63 -3.83
N GLY A 289 -7.44 1.16 -4.17
CA GLY A 289 -7.59 2.34 -5.02
C GLY A 289 -6.92 3.58 -4.45
N ILE A 290 -7.05 3.81 -3.14
CA ILE A 290 -6.43 4.95 -2.47
C ILE A 290 -4.90 4.77 -2.41
N PHE A 291 -4.40 3.69 -1.82
CA PHE A 291 -3.00 3.61 -1.42
C PHE A 291 -2.04 3.14 -2.53
N THR A 292 -2.54 2.64 -3.66
CA THR A 292 -1.69 2.23 -4.80
C THR A 292 -1.60 3.29 -5.91
N ARG A 293 -2.43 4.34 -5.91
CA ARG A 293 -2.57 5.29 -7.03
C ARG A 293 -2.21 6.74 -6.70
N PHE A 294 -1.44 6.97 -5.65
CA PHE A 294 -0.93 8.31 -5.35
C PHE A 294 0.52 8.30 -4.88
N ASP A 295 1.25 9.34 -5.25
CA ASP A 295 2.54 9.72 -4.69
C ASP A 295 2.32 10.90 -3.73
N PRO A 296 2.63 10.75 -2.42
CA PRO A 296 2.51 11.82 -1.43
C PRO A 296 3.14 13.17 -1.80
N ALA A 297 4.21 13.18 -2.60
CA ALA A 297 4.92 14.40 -2.99
C ALA A 297 4.29 15.11 -4.21
N GLN A 298 3.32 14.50 -4.89
CA GLN A 298 2.68 15.03 -6.10
C GLN A 298 1.17 15.17 -5.95
N ASP A 299 0.54 14.17 -5.36
CA ASP A 299 -0.90 13.99 -5.40
C ASP A 299 -1.61 14.51 -4.14
N LEU A 300 -0.86 14.97 -3.14
CA LEU A 300 -1.42 15.66 -1.99
C LEU A 300 -1.66 17.14 -2.28
N ILE A 301 -2.82 17.62 -1.85
CA ILE A 301 -3.13 19.05 -1.77
C ILE A 301 -3.64 19.41 -0.38
N PHE A 302 -3.58 20.69 -0.06
CA PHE A 302 -4.05 21.22 1.21
C PHE A 302 -4.88 22.47 0.96
N THR A 303 -5.83 22.77 1.84
CA THR A 303 -6.59 24.03 1.75
C THR A 303 -5.63 25.23 1.71
N ASN A 304 -4.59 25.23 2.54
CA ASN A 304 -3.52 26.22 2.48
C ASN A 304 -2.15 25.53 2.51
N ALA A 305 -1.23 26.04 1.68
CA ALA A 305 0.17 25.66 1.66
C ALA A 305 1.02 26.93 1.53
N GLU A 306 1.91 27.17 2.48
CA GLU A 306 2.82 28.31 2.49
C GLU A 306 4.24 27.87 2.85
N LEU A 307 5.25 28.63 2.45
CA LEU A 307 6.64 28.39 2.88
C LEU A 307 6.94 29.22 4.12
N ARG A 308 7.31 28.56 5.22
CA ARG A 308 7.87 29.19 6.43
C ARG A 308 9.37 28.96 6.46
N GLY A 309 10.12 29.90 5.88
CA GLY A 309 11.52 29.67 5.54
C GLY A 309 11.64 28.59 4.44
N PRO A 310 12.55 27.60 4.55
CA PRO A 310 12.65 26.51 3.58
C PRO A 310 11.64 25.37 3.84
N VAL A 311 10.81 25.48 4.88
CA VAL A 311 9.90 24.41 5.29
C VAL A 311 8.48 24.74 4.82
N PRO A 312 7.81 23.84 4.08
CA PRO A 312 6.40 24.02 3.77
C PRO A 312 5.54 23.80 5.01
N ALA A 313 4.59 24.70 5.23
CA ALA A 313 3.57 24.61 6.26
C ALA A 313 2.21 24.44 5.59
N TYR A 314 1.47 23.42 6.00
CA TYR A 314 0.17 23.06 5.47
C TYR A 314 -0.92 23.29 6.52
N SER A 315 -2.16 23.56 6.11
CA SER A 315 -3.30 23.61 7.03
C SER A 315 -4.62 23.38 6.32
N GLY A 316 -5.67 23.12 7.11
CA GLY A 316 -7.02 22.85 6.64
C GLY A 316 -7.21 21.39 6.25
N VAL A 317 -7.96 21.15 5.17
CA VAL A 317 -8.30 19.81 4.67
C VAL A 317 -7.12 19.26 3.87
N MET A 318 -6.76 18.00 4.09
CA MET A 318 -5.80 17.27 3.26
C MET A 318 -6.53 16.53 2.13
N GLY A 319 -6.26 16.90 0.89
CA GLY A 319 -6.75 16.21 -0.30
C GLY A 319 -5.75 15.18 -0.83
N ILE A 320 -6.25 14.04 -1.27
CA ILE A 320 -5.50 12.95 -1.89
C ILE A 320 -6.09 12.70 -3.28
N ASP A 321 -5.30 12.94 -4.33
CA ASP A 321 -5.67 12.51 -5.68
C ASP A 321 -5.22 11.06 -5.88
N ALA A 322 -6.13 10.11 -5.66
CA ALA A 322 -5.92 8.68 -5.90
C ALA A 322 -6.63 8.21 -7.19
N SER A 323 -6.92 9.14 -8.11
CA SER A 323 -7.45 8.78 -9.42
C SER A 323 -6.39 8.05 -10.26
N LEU A 324 -6.84 7.23 -11.21
CA LEU A 324 -5.99 6.63 -12.23
C LEU A 324 -5.53 7.72 -13.21
N LYS A 325 -4.22 8.01 -13.23
CA LYS A 325 -3.64 8.96 -14.17
C LYS A 325 -3.34 8.27 -15.51
N SER A 326 -3.38 9.04 -16.59
CA SER A 326 -3.15 8.52 -17.95
C SER A 326 -1.74 7.95 -18.17
N SER A 327 -0.78 8.33 -17.33
CA SER A 327 0.58 7.81 -17.35
C SER A 327 0.74 6.49 -16.58
N TYR A 328 -0.24 6.12 -15.76
CA TYR A 328 -0.16 4.90 -14.96
C TYR A 328 -0.47 3.68 -15.84
N PRO A 329 0.18 2.54 -15.55
CA PRO A 329 -0.18 1.30 -16.21
C PRO A 329 -1.64 0.96 -15.96
N ARG A 330 -2.22 0.16 -16.86
CA ARG A 330 -3.62 -0.23 -16.71
C ARG A 330 -3.80 -1.15 -15.50
N PRO A 331 -4.93 -1.04 -14.80
CA PRO A 331 -5.28 -2.00 -13.76
C PRO A 331 -5.37 -3.42 -14.34
N LEU A 332 -5.04 -4.42 -13.53
CA LEU A 332 -5.18 -5.81 -13.92
C LEU A 332 -6.64 -6.20 -14.09
N GLU A 333 -6.91 -6.89 -15.18
CA GLU A 333 -8.21 -7.45 -15.50
C GLU A 333 -8.04 -8.93 -15.84
N MET A 334 -8.95 -9.75 -15.32
CA MET A 334 -9.00 -11.16 -15.68
C MET A 334 -9.91 -11.34 -16.89
N ASP A 335 -9.45 -12.13 -17.86
CA ASP A 335 -10.24 -12.46 -19.04
C ASP A 335 -11.55 -13.18 -18.62
N PRO A 336 -12.73 -12.67 -19.01
CA PRO A 336 -14.01 -13.27 -18.63
C PRO A 336 -14.18 -14.73 -19.10
N ASP A 337 -13.58 -15.12 -20.22
CA ASP A 337 -13.60 -16.51 -20.69
C ASP A 337 -12.73 -17.40 -19.80
N VAL A 338 -11.61 -16.88 -19.30
CA VAL A 338 -10.76 -17.59 -18.34
C VAL A 338 -11.49 -17.79 -17.02
N ILE A 339 -12.14 -16.75 -16.49
CA ILE A 339 -12.97 -16.85 -15.27
C ILE A 339 -14.02 -17.95 -15.44
N ARG A 340 -14.85 -17.86 -16.50
CA ARG A 340 -15.88 -18.87 -16.79
C ARG A 340 -15.32 -20.28 -16.90
N LYS A 341 -14.15 -20.43 -17.52
CA LYS A 341 -13.48 -21.72 -17.67
C LYS A 341 -13.03 -22.27 -16.32
N VAL A 342 -12.47 -21.44 -15.44
CA VAL A 342 -12.05 -21.85 -14.09
C VAL A 342 -13.28 -22.24 -13.26
N ASP A 343 -14.32 -21.41 -13.22
CA ASP A 343 -15.55 -21.67 -12.46
C ASP A 343 -16.21 -22.98 -12.86
N ARG A 344 -16.33 -23.23 -14.17
CA ARG A 344 -16.91 -24.48 -14.68
C ARG A 344 -16.12 -25.71 -14.26
N ARG A 345 -14.79 -25.61 -14.21
CA ARG A 345 -13.91 -26.75 -13.92
C ARG A 345 -13.59 -26.90 -12.44
N TRP A 346 -13.95 -25.93 -11.60
CA TRP A 346 -13.60 -25.94 -10.18
C TRP A 346 -13.98 -27.25 -9.49
N GLY A 347 -15.17 -27.76 -9.77
CA GLY A 347 -15.65 -29.04 -9.23
C GLY A 347 -14.87 -30.29 -9.69
N GLU A 348 -14.15 -30.23 -10.82
CA GLU A 348 -13.32 -31.34 -11.33
C GLU A 348 -12.00 -31.52 -10.57
N TYR A 349 -11.51 -30.46 -9.92
CA TYR A 349 -10.17 -30.44 -9.30
C TYR A 349 -10.15 -30.90 -7.84
N PHE A 350 -11.32 -30.93 -7.18
CA PHE A 350 -11.44 -31.23 -5.75
C PHE A 350 -12.42 -32.39 -5.45
N SER A 351 -12.79 -33.18 -6.48
CA SER A 351 -13.66 -34.36 -6.39
C SER A 351 -12.88 -35.66 -6.20
#